data_AF-A0A5C9CLG6-F1
#
_entry.id   AF-A0A5C9CLG6-F1
#
_cell.length_a   1.000
_cell.length_b   1.000
_cell.length_c   1.000
_cell.angle_alpha   90.00
_cell.angle_beta   90.00
_cell.angle_gamma   90.00
#
_symmetry.space_group_name_H-M   'P 1'
#
loop_
_entity.id
_entity.type
_entity.pdbx_description
1 polymer ?
#
loop_
_entity_poly.entity_id
_entity_poly.type
_entity_poly.pdbx_seq_one_letter_code
_entity_poly.pdbx_strand_id
1 'polypeptide(L)'
;MGEFDFGLFDRHAEWFDGQMLKGTDLLVAQYKARGHETFYSEIHRLFEWMELHRRPAEPKEFDLRSLRTTDVRLHWVRWADATPKGKRPPKPAPIILTARIQPGETEKKSILLGGQGPVTVWLNANLIDLDKRLSITIEGQRKFNDFLKPEIEAVLEDFRQRGDRQRLHSVRIQID
;
A
#
# COMPACT_ATOMS: atom_id res chain seq x y z
N MET A 1 6.36 26.22 14.35
CA MET A 1 5.95 26.84 15.64
C MET A 1 6.83 28.03 15.93
N GLY A 2 6.32 29.02 16.67
CA GLY A 2 7.08 30.23 17.01
C GLY A 2 7.99 30.00 18.22
N GLU A 3 9.13 30.67 18.28
CA GLU A 3 10.02 30.70 19.46
C GLU A 3 9.30 31.20 20.71
N PHE A 4 8.46 32.23 20.59
CA PHE A 4 7.69 32.82 21.68
C PHE A 4 6.28 32.22 21.83
N ASP A 5 6.04 31.04 21.25
CA ASP A 5 4.75 30.36 21.31
C ASP A 5 4.61 29.57 22.63
N PHE A 6 4.55 30.30 23.75
CA PHE A 6 4.34 29.78 25.11
C PHE A 6 5.23 28.57 25.48
N GLY A 7 6.48 28.53 25.00
CA GLY A 7 7.39 27.41 25.24
C GLY A 7 6.85 26.06 24.76
N LEU A 8 6.00 26.03 23.73
CA LEU A 8 5.45 24.79 23.18
C LEU A 8 6.54 23.83 22.69
N PHE A 9 7.61 24.35 22.08
CA PHE A 9 8.73 23.53 21.65
C PHE A 9 9.41 22.84 22.83
N ASP A 10 9.80 23.59 23.86
CA ASP A 10 10.53 23.06 25.01
C ASP A 10 9.72 22.02 25.78
N ARG A 11 8.40 22.21 25.88
CA ARG A 11 7.47 21.24 26.51
C ARG A 11 7.38 19.91 25.77
N HIS A 12 7.71 19.88 24.47
CA HIS A 12 7.59 18.70 23.62
C HIS A 12 8.94 18.25 23.02
N ALA A 13 10.06 18.88 23.38
CA ALA A 13 11.38 18.61 22.81
C ALA A 13 11.77 17.13 22.94
N GLU A 14 11.61 16.55 24.13
CA GLU A 14 11.92 15.13 24.38
C GLU A 14 11.10 14.19 23.49
N TRP A 15 9.84 14.54 23.22
CA TRP A 15 8.99 13.76 22.31
C TRP A 15 9.49 13.85 20.87
N PHE A 16 9.83 15.05 20.40
CA PHE A 16 10.38 15.26 19.05
C PHE A 16 11.70 14.51 18.87
N ASP A 17 12.62 14.63 19.83
CA ASP A 17 13.90 13.92 19.83
C ASP A 17 13.69 12.41 19.77
N GLY A 18 12.73 11.90 20.55
CA GLY A 18 12.34 10.49 20.52
C GLY A 18 11.81 10.02 19.15
N GLN A 19 11.08 10.86 18.42
CA GLN A 19 10.63 10.52 17.06
C GLN A 19 11.76 10.57 16.04
N MET A 20 12.64 11.58 16.14
CA MET A 20 13.81 11.73 15.27
C MET A 20 14.78 10.56 15.42
N LEU A 21 15.05 10.13 16.66
CA LEU A 21 15.90 8.96 16.93
C LEU A 21 15.31 7.64 16.40
N LYS A 22 13.98 7.54 16.33
CA LYS A 22 13.28 6.38 15.75
C LYS A 22 13.28 6.38 14.22
N GLY A 23 13.76 7.43 13.57
CA GLY A 23 13.71 7.58 12.12
C GLY A 23 12.29 7.76 11.58
N THR A 24 11.40 8.36 12.40
CA THR A 24 10.04 8.66 11.97
C THR A 24 10.06 9.81 10.96
N ASP A 25 9.21 9.75 9.94
CA ASP A 25 9.08 10.81 8.94
C ASP A 25 8.39 12.03 9.55
N LEU A 26 9.19 13.00 10.01
CA LEU A 26 8.76 14.19 10.72
C LEU A 26 9.62 15.38 10.33
N LEU A 27 8.99 16.52 10.05
CA LEU A 27 9.65 17.81 9.88
C LEU A 27 9.25 18.74 11.05
N VAL A 28 10.23 19.25 11.79
CA VAL A 28 10.01 20.23 12.86
C VAL A 28 10.69 21.55 12.50
N ALA A 29 9.90 22.63 12.43
CA ALA A 29 10.40 23.97 12.15
C ALA A 29 10.04 24.95 13.28
N GLN A 30 11.06 25.63 13.82
CA GLN A 30 10.91 26.71 14.81
C GLN A 30 11.28 28.05 14.17
N TYR A 31 10.37 29.01 14.25
CA TYR A 31 10.54 30.34 13.67
C TYR A 31 11.03 31.33 14.72
N LYS A 32 12.23 31.88 14.49
CA LYS A 32 12.87 32.83 15.39
C LYS A 32 12.05 34.11 15.53
N ALA A 33 12.00 34.63 16.75
CA ALA A 33 11.30 35.86 17.12
C ALA A 33 9.80 35.89 16.74
N ARG A 34 9.17 34.74 16.50
CA ARG A 34 7.74 34.62 16.21
C ARG A 34 7.00 34.03 17.40
N GLY A 35 5.78 34.50 17.65
CA GLY A 35 4.88 33.99 18.68
C GLY A 35 3.80 33.08 18.10
N HIS A 36 2.62 33.09 18.73
CA HIS A 36 1.45 32.39 18.23
C HIS A 36 0.88 33.08 16.99
N GLU A 37 1.01 32.46 15.82
CA GLU A 37 0.45 32.94 14.56
C GLU A 37 0.08 31.78 13.63
N THR A 38 -0.56 32.08 12.50
CA THR A 38 -0.98 31.08 11.49
C THR A 38 0.15 30.70 10.52
N PHE A 39 1.28 31.41 10.54
CA PHE A 39 2.44 31.18 9.66
C PHE A 39 2.08 31.15 8.17
N TYR A 40 1.15 32.00 7.73
CA TYR A 40 0.66 31.98 6.34
C TYR A 40 1.77 32.14 5.28
N SER A 41 2.82 32.91 5.56
CA SER A 41 3.98 33.05 4.66
C SER A 41 4.73 31.74 4.40
N GLU A 42 4.62 30.77 5.30
CA GLU A 42 5.31 29.49 5.25
C GLU A 42 4.52 28.43 4.49
N ILE A 43 3.31 28.76 4.02
CA ILE A 43 2.44 27.83 3.29
C ILE A 43 3.15 27.22 2.07
N HIS A 44 4.00 28.01 1.40
CA HIS A 44 4.80 27.54 0.27
C HIS A 44 5.78 26.43 0.67
N ARG A 45 6.44 26.54 1.83
CA ARG A 45 7.36 25.50 2.32
C ARG A 45 6.62 24.21 2.72
N LEU A 46 5.39 24.35 3.22
CA LEU A 46 4.53 23.19 3.47
C LEU A 46 4.18 22.47 2.16
N PHE A 47 3.88 23.22 1.09
CA PHE A 47 3.65 22.63 -0.24
C PHE A 47 4.90 21.97 -0.81
N GLU A 48 6.09 22.57 -0.68
CA GLU A 48 7.36 21.96 -1.08
C GLU A 48 7.60 20.63 -0.36
N TRP A 49 7.36 20.57 0.96
CA TRP A 49 7.48 19.33 1.73
C TRP A 49 6.42 18.30 1.31
N MET A 50 5.17 18.71 1.10
CA MET A 50 4.11 17.82 0.62
C MET A 50 4.38 17.29 -0.79
N GLU A 51 5.09 18.05 -1.64
CA GLU A 51 5.46 17.62 -2.98
C GLU A 51 6.45 16.44 -2.97
N LEU A 52 7.24 16.29 -1.90
CA LEU A 52 8.07 15.10 -1.70
C LEU A 52 7.22 13.84 -1.42
N HIS A 53 6.01 14.03 -0.88
CA HIS A 53 5.07 12.97 -0.51
C HIS A 53 4.08 12.68 -1.63
N ARG A 54 4.58 12.45 -2.84
CA ARG A 54 3.75 11.98 -3.95
C ARG A 54 3.43 10.50 -3.77
N ARG A 55 2.22 10.12 -4.17
CA ARG A 55 1.81 8.72 -4.20
C ARG A 55 2.82 7.94 -5.07
N PRO A 56 3.56 6.97 -4.50
CA PRO A 56 4.55 6.23 -5.27
C PRO A 56 3.88 5.41 -6.38
N ALA A 57 4.66 4.79 -7.26
CA ALA A 57 4.12 3.78 -8.15
C ALA A 57 3.48 2.63 -7.34
N GLU A 58 2.58 1.88 -7.96
CA GLU A 58 2.00 0.72 -7.30
C GLU A 58 3.07 -0.36 -7.07
N PRO A 59 3.21 -0.90 -5.84
CA PRO A 59 4.30 -1.81 -5.53
C PRO A 59 4.12 -3.14 -6.28
N LYS A 60 5.21 -3.63 -6.87
CA LYS A 60 5.27 -4.94 -7.52
C LYS A 60 5.45 -6.09 -6.54
N GLU A 61 5.93 -5.78 -5.34
CA GLU A 61 6.08 -6.73 -4.25
C GLU A 61 5.70 -6.10 -2.92
N PHE A 62 5.05 -6.88 -2.07
CA PHE A 62 4.72 -6.47 -0.70
C PHE A 62 4.55 -7.70 0.22
N ASP A 63 4.90 -7.51 1.48
CA ASP A 63 4.66 -8.44 2.59
C ASP A 63 3.89 -7.69 3.67
N LEU A 64 2.68 -8.16 3.97
CA LEU A 64 1.88 -7.65 5.07
C LEU A 64 1.82 -8.67 6.19
N ARG A 65 2.14 -8.18 7.40
CA ARG A 65 1.85 -8.87 8.66
C ARG A 65 0.83 -8.06 9.43
N SER A 66 -0.41 -8.56 9.51
CA SER A 66 -1.48 -7.88 10.25
C SER A 66 -2.18 -8.82 11.20
N LEU A 67 -2.63 -8.30 12.33
CA LEU A 67 -3.54 -9.00 13.24
C LEU A 67 -5.01 -8.74 12.90
N ARG A 68 -5.28 -7.84 11.95
CA ARG A 68 -6.63 -7.44 11.55
C ARG A 68 -7.11 -8.35 10.44
N THR A 69 -8.25 -9.00 10.68
CA THR A 69 -8.95 -9.79 9.66
C THR A 69 -9.61 -8.94 8.57
N THR A 70 -9.69 -7.62 8.78
CA THR A 70 -10.24 -6.67 7.80
C THR A 70 -9.25 -6.29 6.70
N ASP A 71 -7.95 -6.53 6.90
CA ASP A 71 -6.90 -6.15 5.95
C ASP A 71 -6.80 -7.17 4.81
N VAL A 72 -7.90 -7.35 4.09
CA VAL A 72 -8.08 -8.37 3.06
C VAL A 72 -7.76 -7.87 1.65
N ARG A 73 -7.73 -6.56 1.43
CA ARG A 73 -7.42 -5.97 0.11
C ARG A 73 -6.18 -5.09 0.23
N LEU A 74 -5.11 -5.51 -0.44
CA LEU A 74 -3.83 -4.83 -0.46
C LEU A 74 -3.44 -4.56 -1.90
N HIS A 75 -3.33 -3.27 -2.24
CA HIS A 75 -2.99 -2.83 -3.59
C HIS A 75 -3.85 -3.53 -4.65
N TRP A 76 -3.23 -4.39 -5.45
CA TRP A 76 -3.78 -5.11 -6.59
C TRP A 76 -4.22 -6.55 -6.24
N VAL A 77 -4.23 -6.95 -4.96
CA VAL A 77 -4.66 -8.28 -4.51
C VAL A 77 -5.73 -8.17 -3.43
N ARG A 78 -6.76 -9.02 -3.52
CA ARG A 78 -7.79 -9.16 -2.50
C ARG A 78 -7.97 -10.63 -2.12
N TRP A 79 -7.76 -10.98 -0.87
CA TRP A 79 -8.13 -12.27 -0.31
C TRP A 79 -9.60 -12.24 0.11
N ALA A 80 -10.33 -13.35 -0.09
CA ALA A 80 -11.72 -13.46 0.33
C ALA A 80 -11.83 -13.67 1.85
N ASP A 81 -10.87 -14.41 2.41
CA ASP A 81 -10.74 -14.65 3.84
C ASP A 81 -9.25 -14.56 4.22
N ALA A 82 -8.95 -13.78 5.25
CA ALA A 82 -7.60 -13.62 5.79
C ALA A 82 -7.41 -14.40 7.10
N THR A 83 -8.32 -15.33 7.44
CA THR A 83 -8.24 -16.08 8.70
C THR A 83 -6.95 -16.92 8.79
N PRO A 84 -6.21 -16.90 9.92
CA PRO A 84 -5.00 -17.70 10.11
C PRO A 84 -5.23 -19.22 9.96
N LYS A 85 -4.24 -19.96 9.42
CA LYS A 85 -4.25 -21.44 9.35
C LYS A 85 -4.53 -22.07 10.73
N GLY A 86 -5.56 -22.92 10.83
CA GLY A 86 -5.76 -23.87 11.94
C GLY A 86 -6.80 -23.47 13.00
N LYS A 87 -6.83 -24.20 14.12
CA LYS A 87 -7.67 -23.84 15.28
C LYS A 87 -7.26 -22.46 15.79
N ARG A 88 -8.23 -21.62 16.16
CA ARG A 88 -8.01 -20.29 16.74
C ARG A 88 -6.89 -20.38 17.78
N PRO A 89 -5.69 -19.85 17.50
CA PRO A 89 -4.56 -20.03 18.39
C PRO A 89 -4.86 -19.36 19.74
N PRO A 90 -4.35 -19.89 20.85
CA PRO A 90 -4.59 -19.31 22.19
C PRO A 90 -4.06 -17.88 22.32
N LYS A 91 -3.15 -17.47 21.42
CA LYS A 91 -2.70 -16.10 21.23
C LYS A 91 -2.99 -15.68 19.78
N PRO A 92 -3.38 -14.42 19.53
CA PRO A 92 -3.63 -13.95 18.17
C PRO A 92 -2.36 -14.08 17.33
N ALA A 93 -2.43 -14.90 16.27
CA ALA A 93 -1.34 -15.06 15.31
C ALA A 93 -1.51 -14.05 14.17
N PRO A 94 -0.40 -13.45 13.69
CA PRO A 94 -0.47 -12.54 12.56
C PRO A 94 -0.80 -13.29 11.27
N ILE A 95 -1.63 -12.66 10.47
CA ILE A 95 -1.92 -13.02 9.09
C ILE A 95 -0.73 -12.53 8.26
N ILE A 96 -0.18 -13.42 7.45
CA ILE A 96 0.95 -13.14 6.56
C ILE A 96 0.43 -13.24 5.13
N LEU A 97 0.43 -12.11 4.42
CA LEU A 97 -0.01 -12.01 3.04
C LEU A 97 1.15 -11.48 2.22
N THR A 98 1.55 -12.25 1.20
CA THR A 98 2.67 -11.87 0.33
C THR A 98 2.21 -11.87 -1.11
N ALA A 99 2.68 -10.89 -1.86
CA ALA A 99 2.46 -10.82 -3.30
C ALA A 99 3.72 -10.33 -3.98
N ARG A 100 4.10 -10.98 -5.08
CA ARG A 100 5.29 -10.61 -5.85
C ARG A 100 5.08 -10.84 -7.34
N ILE A 101 5.31 -9.80 -8.13
CA ILE A 101 5.39 -9.88 -9.58
C ILE A 101 6.85 -10.14 -9.95
N GLN A 102 7.12 -11.30 -10.54
CA GLN A 102 8.44 -11.67 -11.03
C GLN A 102 8.52 -11.47 -12.55
N PRO A 103 9.66 -10.97 -13.05
CA PRO A 103 9.99 -11.09 -14.46
C PRO A 103 10.22 -12.58 -14.75
N GLY A 104 9.37 -13.20 -15.56
CA GLY A 104 9.60 -14.58 -16.00
C GLY A 104 10.52 -14.62 -17.22
N GLU A 105 10.92 -15.84 -17.61
CA GLU A 105 11.77 -16.07 -18.78
C GLU A 105 11.08 -15.54 -20.05
N THR A 106 11.69 -14.49 -20.59
CA THR A 106 11.57 -13.88 -21.94
C THR A 106 10.20 -13.33 -22.36
N GLU A 107 9.07 -13.97 -22.03
CA GLU A 107 7.73 -13.56 -22.50
C GLU A 107 6.61 -13.71 -21.47
N LYS A 108 6.85 -14.42 -20.35
CA LYS A 108 5.80 -14.68 -19.34
C LYS A 108 6.11 -13.87 -18.09
N LYS A 109 5.11 -13.19 -17.53
CA LYS A 109 5.21 -12.67 -16.16
C LYS A 109 4.61 -13.69 -15.21
N SER A 110 5.25 -13.90 -14.07
CA SER A 110 4.72 -14.74 -12.99
C SER A 110 4.32 -13.90 -11.80
N ILE A 111 3.17 -14.20 -11.23
CA ILE A 111 2.74 -13.65 -9.94
C ILE A 111 2.80 -14.76 -8.92
N LEU A 112 3.55 -14.53 -7.85
CA LEU A 112 3.59 -15.39 -6.68
C LEU A 112 2.72 -14.76 -5.59
N LEU A 113 1.75 -15.53 -5.09
CA LEU A 113 0.89 -15.14 -3.98
C LEU A 113 1.09 -16.12 -2.83
N GLY A 114 1.25 -15.57 -1.63
CA GLY A 114 1.16 -16.30 -0.38
C GLY A 114 -0.12 -15.92 0.36
N GLY A 115 -0.59 -16.82 1.21
CA GLY A 115 -1.83 -16.63 1.96
C GLY A 115 -2.86 -17.72 1.65
N GLN A 116 -4.06 -17.56 2.20
CA GLN A 116 -5.09 -18.59 2.15
C GLN A 116 -6.40 -18.11 1.53
N GLY A 117 -7.17 -19.09 1.07
CA GLY A 117 -8.52 -18.89 0.55
C GLY A 117 -8.55 -18.35 -0.87
N PRO A 118 -9.75 -18.11 -1.39
CA PRO A 118 -9.95 -17.53 -2.71
C PRO A 118 -9.29 -16.15 -2.79
N VAL A 119 -8.61 -15.88 -3.89
CA VAL A 119 -7.93 -14.61 -4.15
C VAL A 119 -8.45 -13.98 -5.43
N THR A 120 -8.74 -12.69 -5.37
CA THR A 120 -9.03 -11.86 -6.54
C THR A 120 -7.84 -10.96 -6.82
N VAL A 121 -7.27 -11.09 -8.01
CA VAL A 121 -6.17 -10.27 -8.50
C VAL A 121 -6.74 -9.21 -9.44
N TRP A 122 -6.34 -7.95 -9.23
CA TRP A 122 -6.74 -6.79 -10.01
C TRP A 122 -5.51 -6.27 -10.73
N LEU A 123 -5.53 -6.14 -12.07
CA LEU A 123 -4.31 -5.78 -12.82
C LEU A 123 -4.59 -4.62 -13.77
N ASN A 124 -3.53 -3.87 -14.07
CA ASN A 124 -3.54 -2.78 -15.04
C ASN A 124 -2.23 -2.82 -15.86
N ALA A 125 -2.20 -2.01 -16.92
CA ALA A 125 -1.04 -1.91 -17.82
C ALA A 125 0.24 -1.35 -17.14
N ASN A 126 0.09 -0.63 -16.02
CA ASN A 126 1.23 -0.09 -15.28
C ASN A 126 1.96 -1.17 -14.48
N LEU A 127 1.23 -2.19 -14.00
CA LEU A 127 1.79 -3.32 -13.25
C LEU A 127 2.41 -4.36 -14.19
N ILE A 128 1.67 -4.75 -15.21
CA ILE A 128 2.03 -5.84 -16.10
C ILE A 128 1.69 -5.54 -17.56
N ASP A 129 2.38 -6.25 -18.45
CA ASP A 129 2.13 -6.14 -19.88
C ASP A 129 0.93 -7.03 -20.20
N LEU A 130 -0.16 -6.44 -20.70
CA LEU A 130 -1.44 -7.11 -20.90
C LEU A 130 -1.44 -8.02 -22.13
N ASP A 131 -0.52 -7.79 -23.07
CA ASP A 131 -0.41 -8.56 -24.32
C ASP A 131 0.37 -9.87 -24.11
N LYS A 132 0.92 -10.08 -22.91
CA LYS A 132 1.72 -11.26 -22.56
C LYS A 132 0.93 -12.24 -21.70
N ARG A 133 1.30 -13.52 -21.79
CA ARG A 133 0.72 -14.54 -20.91
C ARG A 133 1.16 -14.32 -19.47
N LEU A 134 0.20 -14.45 -18.56
CA LEU A 134 0.41 -14.35 -17.11
C LEU A 134 0.25 -15.73 -16.47
N SER A 135 1.23 -16.11 -15.66
CA SER A 135 1.12 -17.28 -14.78
C SER A 135 0.93 -16.81 -13.34
N ILE A 136 -0.11 -17.27 -12.66
CA ILE A 136 -0.32 -16.98 -11.23
C ILE A 136 -0.15 -18.27 -10.45
N THR A 137 0.74 -18.22 -9.46
CA THR A 137 1.08 -19.33 -8.57
C THR A 137 0.75 -18.94 -7.14
N ILE A 138 -0.05 -19.77 -6.48
CA ILE A 138 -0.45 -19.60 -5.07
C ILE A 138 0.15 -20.75 -4.28
N GLU A 139 0.96 -20.46 -3.26
CA GLU A 139 1.59 -21.47 -2.39
C GLU A 139 2.30 -22.59 -3.19
N GLY A 140 2.98 -22.22 -4.28
CA GLY A 140 3.71 -23.14 -5.16
C GLY A 140 2.86 -23.86 -6.22
N GLN A 141 1.52 -23.75 -6.17
CA GLN A 141 0.64 -24.33 -7.18
C GLN A 141 0.24 -23.30 -8.23
N ARG A 142 0.46 -23.62 -9.51
CA ARG A 142 0.02 -22.77 -10.63
C ARG A 142 -1.50 -22.89 -10.78
N LYS A 143 -2.21 -21.79 -10.55
CA LYS A 143 -3.69 -21.71 -10.59
C LYS A 143 -4.23 -21.01 -11.82
N PHE A 144 -3.45 -20.11 -12.43
CA PHE A 144 -3.83 -19.40 -13.65
C PHE A 144 -2.65 -19.40 -14.63
N ASN A 145 -2.93 -19.55 -15.92
CA ASN A 145 -1.93 -19.48 -16.99
C ASN A 145 -2.61 -19.18 -18.32
N ASP A 146 -2.93 -17.91 -18.57
CA ASP A 146 -3.55 -17.47 -19.82
C ASP A 146 -3.23 -15.99 -20.12
N PHE A 147 -3.70 -15.50 -21.27
CA PHE A 147 -3.72 -14.09 -21.61
C PHE A 147 -4.74 -13.31 -20.79
N LEU A 148 -4.45 -12.04 -20.57
CA LEU A 148 -5.30 -11.15 -19.81
C LEU A 148 -6.37 -10.57 -20.70
N LYS A 149 -7.58 -10.45 -20.17
CA LYS A 149 -8.73 -9.86 -20.87
C LYS A 149 -9.11 -8.58 -20.13
N PRO A 150 -8.74 -7.40 -20.65
CA PRO A 150 -9.17 -6.13 -20.09
C PRO A 150 -10.67 -5.94 -20.33
N GLU A 151 -11.41 -5.63 -19.27
CA GLU A 151 -12.85 -5.46 -19.29
C GLU A 151 -13.25 -4.15 -18.60
N ILE A 152 -14.18 -3.41 -19.21
CA ILE A 152 -14.68 -2.16 -18.63
C ILE A 152 -15.43 -2.38 -17.31
N GLU A 153 -16.09 -3.54 -17.17
CA GLU A 153 -16.77 -3.92 -15.95
C GLU A 153 -15.80 -4.02 -14.76
N ALA A 154 -14.61 -4.56 -14.98
CA ALA A 154 -13.55 -4.60 -13.97
C ALA A 154 -13.15 -3.17 -13.53
N VAL A 155 -13.02 -2.24 -14.48
CA VAL A 155 -12.70 -0.83 -14.17
C VAL A 155 -13.79 -0.19 -13.30
N LEU A 156 -15.06 -0.37 -13.66
CA LEU A 156 -16.19 0.21 -12.94
C LEU A 156 -16.32 -0.37 -11.53
N GLU A 157 -16.16 -1.69 -11.40
CA GLU A 157 -16.22 -2.36 -10.11
C GLU A 157 -15.06 -1.95 -9.19
N ASP A 158 -13.86 -1.81 -9.75
CA ASP A 158 -12.69 -1.32 -9.03
C ASP A 158 -12.88 0.12 -8.54
N PHE A 159 -13.39 0.99 -9.41
CA PHE A 159 -13.71 2.37 -9.07
C PHE A 159 -14.81 2.45 -7.99
N ARG A 160 -15.85 1.63 -8.10
CA ARG A 160 -16.93 1.54 -7.10
C ARG A 160 -16.42 1.10 -5.73
N GLN A 161 -15.48 0.17 -5.67
CA GLN A 161 -14.96 -0.35 -4.40
C GLN A 161 -13.92 0.56 -3.74
N ARG A 162 -13.05 1.23 -4.52
CA ARG A 162 -11.92 2.01 -3.97
C ARG A 162 -12.07 3.52 -4.09
N GLY A 163 -12.89 4.02 -5.01
CA GLY A 163 -12.97 5.44 -5.36
C GLY A 163 -11.69 6.00 -5.98
N ASP A 164 -10.73 5.14 -6.33
CA ASP A 164 -9.40 5.55 -6.80
C ASP A 164 -9.40 5.81 -8.31
N ARG A 165 -9.31 7.08 -8.69
CA ARG A 165 -9.33 7.52 -10.10
C ARG A 165 -7.98 7.38 -10.80
N GLN A 166 -6.89 7.20 -10.06
CA GLN A 166 -5.53 7.21 -10.61
C GLN A 166 -5.01 5.81 -10.91
N ARG A 167 -5.44 4.79 -10.17
CA ARG A 167 -4.98 3.41 -10.34
C ARG A 167 -6.09 2.47 -10.72
N LEU A 168 -6.79 2.74 -11.82
CA LEU A 168 -7.88 1.87 -12.27
C LEU A 168 -7.34 0.52 -12.77
N HIS A 169 -7.99 -0.57 -12.34
CA HIS A 169 -7.67 -1.91 -12.78
C HIS A 169 -8.65 -2.38 -13.85
N SER A 170 -8.12 -2.70 -15.03
CA SER A 170 -8.91 -3.15 -16.17
C SER A 170 -9.04 -4.67 -16.23
N VAL A 171 -8.30 -5.42 -15.42
CA VAL A 171 -8.35 -6.88 -15.40
C VAL A 171 -8.72 -7.34 -14.00
N ARG A 172 -9.64 -8.29 -13.90
CA ARG A 172 -10.03 -8.96 -12.67
C ARG A 172 -9.93 -10.47 -12.88
N ILE A 173 -9.17 -11.16 -12.03
CA ILE A 173 -9.04 -12.61 -12.07
C ILE A 173 -9.38 -13.14 -10.68
N GLN A 174 -10.41 -13.97 -10.61
CA GLN A 174 -10.76 -14.69 -9.40
C GLN A 174 -10.18 -16.10 -9.44
N ILE A 175 -9.51 -16.49 -8.36
CA ILE A 175 -8.81 -17.77 -8.22
C ILE A 175 -9.29 -18.42 -6.93
N ASP A 176 -9.69 -19.69 -7.03
CA ASP A 176 -10.09 -20.54 -5.91
C ASP A 176 -8.99 -21.53 -5.49
#